data_AF-A0A924RK73-F1
#
_entry.id   AF-A0A924RK73-F1
#
_cell.length_a   1.000
_cell.length_b   1.000
_cell.length_c   1.000
_cell.angle_alpha   90.00
_cell.angle_beta   90.00
_cell.angle_gamma   90.00
#
_symmetry.space_group_name_H-M   'P 1'
#
loop_
_entity.id
_entity.type
_entity.pdbx_description
1 polymer ?
#
loop_
_entity_poly.entity_id
_entity_poly.type
_entity_poly.pdbx_seq_one_letter_code
_entity_poly.pdbx_strand_id
1 'polypeptide(L)'
;MALQFENEIEIIEVMEGYLINARPPEEIRNEVDIAYKVENQSVIIFEIRPHWKNKSENIEVNVAKATFIKTEEIWKIFWYKSDDKWHNYDPKPKVKSLKQFVEVIREDKHNCFWG
;
A
#
# COMPACT_ATOMS: atom_id res chain seq x y z
N MET A 1 15.73 15.92 -2.84
CA MET A 1 15.30 16.20 -4.23
C MET A 1 13.92 15.60 -4.40
N ALA A 2 12.93 16.47 -4.26
CA ALA A 2 11.51 16.14 -4.11
C ALA A 2 11.01 15.29 -5.28
N LEU A 3 10.03 14.44 -5.00
CA LEU A 3 9.06 14.05 -6.02
C LEU A 3 8.61 15.35 -6.69
N GLN A 4 8.75 15.48 -8.01
CA GLN A 4 8.16 16.63 -8.69
C GLN A 4 6.67 16.61 -8.34
N PHE A 5 6.11 17.75 -7.91
CA PHE A 5 4.72 17.91 -7.43
C PHE A 5 3.67 17.23 -8.33
N GLU A 6 3.95 17.09 -9.62
CA GLU A 6 3.13 16.38 -10.61
C GLU A 6 2.90 14.90 -10.25
N ASN A 7 3.88 14.22 -9.65
CA ASN A 7 3.73 12.84 -9.19
C ASN A 7 2.88 12.73 -7.92
N GLU A 8 2.90 13.75 -7.05
CA GLU A 8 2.12 13.72 -5.80
C GLU A 8 0.61 13.78 -6.07
N ILE A 9 0.18 14.59 -7.04
CA ILE A 9 -1.23 14.66 -7.44
C ILE A 9 -1.70 13.31 -7.98
N GLU A 10 -0.94 12.69 -8.89
CA GLU A 10 -1.30 11.37 -9.43
C GLU A 10 -1.37 10.30 -8.32
N ILE A 11 -0.43 10.32 -7.37
CA ILE A 11 -0.45 9.40 -6.24
C ILE A 11 -1.73 9.60 -5.43
N ILE A 12 -2.07 10.84 -5.07
CA ILE A 12 -3.27 11.14 -4.30
C ILE A 12 -4.52 10.67 -5.05
N GLU A 13 -4.68 11.02 -6.32
CA GLU A 13 -5.87 10.64 -7.09
C GLU A 13 -6.06 9.12 -7.18
N VAL A 14 -4.97 8.39 -7.46
CA VAL A 14 -5.01 6.92 -7.58
C VAL A 14 -5.24 6.26 -6.23
N MET A 15 -4.58 6.73 -5.17
CA MET A 15 -4.67 6.14 -3.84
C MET A 15 -6.00 6.47 -3.15
N GLU A 16 -6.48 7.70 -3.22
CA GLU A 16 -7.82 8.06 -2.72
C GLU A 16 -8.90 7.29 -3.50
N GLY A 17 -8.78 7.18 -4.82
CA GLY A 17 -9.67 6.36 -5.64
C GLY A 17 -9.66 4.87 -5.27
N TYR A 18 -8.50 4.36 -4.86
CA TYR A 18 -8.39 3.01 -4.29
C TYR A 18 -9.12 2.90 -2.94
N LEU A 19 -8.84 3.82 -2.02
CA LEU A 19 -9.40 3.85 -0.67
C LEU A 19 -10.93 3.93 -0.66
N ILE A 20 -11.55 4.65 -1.61
CA ILE A 20 -13.02 4.73 -1.70
C ILE A 20 -13.68 3.34 -1.77
N ASN A 21 -13.04 2.38 -2.43
CA ASN A 21 -13.58 1.02 -2.60
C ASN A 21 -12.96 0.00 -1.66
N ALA A 22 -11.71 0.25 -1.22
CA ALA A 22 -10.98 -0.67 -0.35
C ALA A 22 -11.33 -0.47 1.13
N ARG A 23 -11.58 0.79 1.56
CA ARG A 23 -11.88 1.06 2.96
C ARG A 23 -13.18 0.40 3.34
N PRO A 24 -13.21 -0.22 4.52
CA PRO A 24 -14.41 -0.84 5.00
C PRO A 24 -15.48 0.21 5.38
N PRO A 25 -16.74 -0.23 5.62
CA PRO A 25 -17.82 0.62 6.11
C PRO A 25 -17.40 1.37 7.37
N GLU A 26 -17.91 2.60 7.52
CA GLU A 26 -17.53 3.51 8.61
C GLU A 26 -17.75 2.90 10.00
N GLU A 27 -18.75 2.02 10.13
CA GLU A 27 -19.07 1.28 11.35
C GLU A 27 -17.91 0.42 11.85
N ILE A 28 -17.12 -0.18 10.94
CA ILE A 28 -16.01 -1.08 11.29
C ILE A 28 -14.64 -0.44 11.14
N ARG A 29 -14.55 0.82 10.66
CA ARG A 29 -13.27 1.57 10.56
C ARG A 29 -12.57 1.75 11.90
N ASN A 30 -13.30 1.68 13.01
CA ASN A 30 -12.72 1.70 14.35
C ASN A 30 -12.00 0.39 14.70
N GLU A 31 -12.33 -0.71 14.02
CA GLU A 31 -11.73 -2.03 14.23
C GLU A 31 -10.68 -2.36 13.17
N VAL A 32 -10.90 -1.94 11.93
CA VAL A 32 -9.96 -2.11 10.83
C VAL A 32 -10.13 -0.99 9.83
N ASP A 33 -9.06 -0.29 9.51
CA ASP A 33 -9.05 0.73 8.46
C ASP A 33 -7.82 0.54 7.56
N ILE A 34 -7.91 1.08 6.35
CA ILE A 34 -6.83 1.00 5.38
C ILE A 34 -6.36 2.43 5.09
N ALA A 35 -5.05 2.62 5.17
CA ALA A 35 -4.42 3.89 4.87
C ALA A 35 -3.18 3.68 4.00
N TYR A 36 -2.65 4.78 3.49
CA TYR A 36 -1.37 4.78 2.81
C TYR A 36 -0.54 5.97 3.27
N LYS A 37 0.77 5.85 3.06
CA LYS A 37 1.74 6.92 3.27
C LYS A 37 2.74 6.93 2.13
N VAL A 38 3.30 8.10 1.88
CA VAL A 38 4.34 8.29 0.86
C VAL A 38 5.65 8.63 1.56
N GLU A 39 6.65 7.77 1.44
CA GLU A 39 7.97 7.93 2.05
C GLU A 39 9.06 7.77 0.99
N ASN A 40 9.93 8.78 0.82
CA ASN A 40 11.12 8.68 -0.05
C ASN A 40 10.84 8.07 -1.45
N GLN A 41 9.77 8.51 -2.14
CA GLN A 41 9.34 7.98 -3.45
C GLN A 41 8.75 6.56 -3.40
N SER A 42 8.37 6.10 -2.21
CA SER A 42 7.66 4.86 -2.02
C SER A 42 6.26 5.13 -1.49
N VAL A 43 5.26 4.53 -2.12
CA VAL A 43 3.89 4.49 -1.62
C VAL A 43 3.74 3.21 -0.80
N ILE A 44 3.40 3.33 0.47
CA ILE A 44 3.23 2.22 1.40
C ILE A 44 1.76 2.17 1.80
N ILE A 45 1.12 1.04 1.62
CA ILE A 45 -0.23 0.74 2.10
C ILE A 45 -0.11 -0.06 3.38
N PHE A 46 -0.90 0.32 4.37
CA PHE A 46 -0.93 -0.31 5.66
C PHE A 46 -2.36 -0.40 6.20
N GLU A 47 -2.59 -1.41 7.01
CA GLU A 47 -3.82 -1.62 7.76
C GLU A 47 -3.65 -1.01 9.16
N ILE A 48 -4.65 -0.28 9.62
CA ILE A 48 -4.75 0.24 10.98
C ILE A 48 -5.74 -0.63 11.73
N ARG A 49 -5.29 -1.24 12.82
CA ARG A 49 -6.13 -2.11 13.65
C ARG A 49 -5.71 -2.05 15.12
N PRO A 50 -6.61 -2.32 16.07
CA PRO A 50 -6.26 -2.40 17.47
C PRO A 50 -5.29 -3.57 17.71
N HIS A 51 -4.31 -3.34 18.59
CA HIS A 51 -3.35 -4.35 18.98
C HIS A 51 -4.08 -5.52 19.67
N TRP A 52 -3.78 -6.75 19.27
CA TRP A 52 -4.48 -7.95 19.75
C TRP A 52 -4.43 -8.12 21.28
N LYS A 53 -3.34 -7.69 21.94
CA LYS A 53 -3.21 -7.66 23.41
C LYS A 53 -3.84 -6.43 24.07
N ASN A 54 -3.79 -5.27 23.40
CA ASN A 54 -4.21 -4.00 23.99
C ASN A 54 -5.07 -3.24 22.99
N LYS A 55 -6.40 -3.44 23.07
CA LYS A 55 -7.34 -2.84 22.12
C LYS A 55 -7.43 -1.31 22.22
N SER A 56 -6.81 -0.71 23.24
CA SER A 56 -6.69 0.75 23.36
C SER A 56 -5.59 1.35 22.49
N GLU A 57 -4.68 0.53 21.94
CA GLU A 57 -3.60 0.98 21.07
C GLU A 57 -3.84 0.48 19.65
N ASN A 58 -3.82 1.38 18.67
CA ASN A 58 -3.85 1.02 17.27
C ASN A 58 -2.42 0.78 16.76
N ILE A 59 -2.27 -0.27 15.97
CA ILE A 59 -1.03 -0.58 15.25
C ILE A 59 -1.22 -0.42 13.75
N GLU A 60 -0.13 -0.01 13.10
CA GLU A 60 -0.01 0.04 11.65
C GLU A 60 0.67 -1.23 11.16
N VAL A 61 -0.06 -2.05 10.40
CA VAL A 61 0.46 -3.27 9.80
C VAL A 61 0.75 -2.98 8.33
N ASN A 62 2.02 -2.95 7.96
CA ASN A 62 2.41 -2.77 6.56
C ASN A 62 1.87 -3.92 5.71
N VAL A 63 1.31 -3.59 4.53
CA VAL A 63 0.72 -4.57 3.62
C VAL A 63 1.52 -4.62 2.32
N ALA A 64 1.54 -3.49 1.60
CA ALA A 64 2.14 -3.39 0.27
C ALA A 64 3.00 -2.14 0.17
N LYS A 65 4.04 -2.18 -0.64
CA LYS A 65 4.85 -1.01 -0.95
C LYS A 65 5.20 -0.97 -2.44
N ALA A 66 5.04 0.19 -3.04
CA ALA A 66 5.51 0.48 -4.39
C ALA A 66 6.61 1.54 -4.32
N THR A 67 7.81 1.25 -4.82
CA THR A 67 8.91 2.22 -4.87
C THR A 67 9.16 2.65 -6.30
N PHE A 68 9.13 3.96 -6.57
CA PHE A 68 9.40 4.51 -7.89
C PHE A 68 10.90 4.58 -8.19
N ILE A 69 11.31 3.98 -9.31
CA ILE A 69 12.67 3.98 -9.82
C ILE A 69 12.75 4.96 -10.99
N LYS A 70 13.23 6.17 -10.73
CA LYS A 70 13.30 7.26 -11.73
C LYS A 70 14.10 6.90 -13.00
N THR A 71 15.16 6.10 -12.87
CA THR A 71 16.03 5.72 -13.99
C THR A 71 15.36 4.78 -15.00
N GLU A 72 14.39 3.99 -14.54
CA GLU A 72 13.68 2.99 -15.34
C GLU A 72 12.20 3.41 -15.56
N GLU A 73 11.75 4.52 -14.95
CA GLU A 73 10.36 4.99 -14.94
C GLU A 73 9.35 3.90 -14.56
N ILE A 74 9.72 3.07 -13.58
CA ILE A 74 8.93 1.93 -13.12
C ILE A 74 8.70 1.98 -11.61
N TRP A 75 7.65 1.32 -11.16
CA TRP A 75 7.35 1.05 -9.77
C TRP A 75 7.70 -0.39 -9.42
N LYS A 76 8.57 -0.59 -8.44
CA LYS A 76 8.86 -1.91 -7.88
C LYS A 76 7.87 -2.25 -6.77
N ILE A 77 7.28 -3.43 -6.84
CA ILE A 77 6.27 -3.89 -5.88
C ILE A 77 6.92 -4.78 -4.83
N PHE A 78 6.63 -4.47 -3.57
CA PHE A 78 7.03 -5.23 -2.40
C PHE A 78 5.80 -5.59 -1.57
N TRP A 79 5.85 -6.76 -0.94
CA TRP A 79 4.88 -7.22 0.04
C TRP A 79 5.57 -7.38 1.39
N TYR A 80 4.82 -7.17 2.46
CA TYR A 80 5.32 -7.31 3.81
C TYR A 80 5.00 -8.71 4.33
N LYS A 81 6.03 -9.43 4.79
CA LYS A 81 5.86 -10.81 5.29
C LYS A 81 5.88 -10.82 6.81
N SER A 82 5.38 -11.91 7.42
CA SER A 82 5.41 -12.11 8.88
C SER A 82 6.83 -12.15 9.50
N ASP A 83 7.88 -12.14 8.68
CA ASP A 83 9.29 -11.94 9.10
C ASP A 83 9.64 -10.46 9.35
N ASP A 84 8.65 -9.55 9.26
CA ASP A 84 8.80 -8.11 9.50
C ASP A 84 9.67 -7.40 8.44
N LYS A 85 9.86 -8.03 7.27
CA LYS A 85 10.66 -7.48 6.16
C LYS A 85 9.85 -7.36 4.88
N TRP A 86 10.35 -6.47 4.03
CA TRP A 86 9.87 -6.28 2.65
C TRP A 86 10.46 -7.32 1.72
N HIS A 87 9.60 -8.01 0.98
CA HIS A 87 9.99 -8.98 -0.04
C HIS A 87 9.51 -8.50 -1.40
N ASN A 88 10.23 -8.83 -2.48
CA ASN A 88 9.76 -8.53 -3.83
C ASN A 88 8.50 -9.37 -4.13
N TYR A 89 7.54 -8.77 -4.82
CA TYR A 89 6.35 -9.48 -5.28
C TYR A 89 6.65 -10.22 -6.59
N ASP A 90 7.09 -11.48 -6.49
CA ASP A 90 7.53 -12.31 -7.62
C ASP A 90 6.56 -12.41 -8.81
N PRO A 91 5.22 -12.51 -8.60
CA PRO A 91 4.28 -12.62 -9.72
C PRO A 91 4.26 -11.39 -10.63
N LYS A 92 4.48 -10.20 -10.06
CA LYS A 92 4.51 -8.93 -10.79
C LYS A 92 5.40 -7.93 -10.05
N PRO A 93 6.74 -8.05 -10.19
CA PRO A 93 7.68 -7.30 -9.36
C PRO A 93 7.82 -5.84 -9.78
N LYS A 94 7.38 -5.51 -11.00
CA LYS A 94 7.50 -4.19 -11.62
C LYS A 94 6.21 -3.82 -12.33
N VAL A 95 5.79 -2.58 -12.19
CA VAL A 95 4.67 -1.99 -12.95
C VAL A 95 5.05 -0.61 -13.48
N LYS A 96 4.38 -0.16 -14.54
CA LYS A 96 4.69 1.14 -15.17
C LYS A 96 3.91 2.30 -14.54
N SER A 97 2.80 2.02 -13.87
CA SER A 97 1.93 3.04 -13.31
C SER A 97 1.38 2.63 -11.95
N LEU A 98 1.07 3.61 -11.10
CA LEU A 98 0.52 3.35 -9.78
C LEU A 98 -0.87 2.69 -9.84
N LYS A 99 -1.66 2.98 -10.88
CA LYS A 99 -2.94 2.29 -11.13
C LYS A 99 -2.75 0.77 -11.26
N GLN A 100 -1.72 0.33 -11.97
CA GLN A 100 -1.40 -1.09 -12.09
C GLN A 100 -0.94 -1.70 -10.76
N PHE A 101 -0.29 -0.92 -9.90
CA PHE A 101 0.04 -1.36 -8.54
C PHE A 101 -1.23 -1.61 -7.73
N VAL A 102 -2.19 -0.68 -7.78
CA VAL A 102 -3.51 -0.85 -7.14
C VAL A 102 -4.25 -2.09 -7.66
N GLU A 103 -4.22 -2.32 -8.98
CA GLU A 103 -4.81 -3.53 -9.57
C GLU A 103 -4.14 -4.82 -9.05
N VAL A 104 -2.82 -4.84 -8.87
CA VAL A 104 -2.10 -5.98 -8.30
C VAL A 104 -2.54 -6.27 -6.87
N ILE A 105 -2.74 -5.24 -6.07
CA ILE A 105 -3.20 -5.37 -4.69
C ILE A 105 -4.65 -5.85 -4.63
N ARG A 106 -5.51 -5.39 -5.56
CA ARG A 106 -6.91 -5.83 -5.64
C ARG A 106 -7.06 -7.25 -6.16
N GLU A 107 -6.25 -7.63 -7.14
CA GLU A 107 -6.27 -9.00 -7.69
C GLU A 107 -5.82 -10.00 -6.63
N ASP A 108 -4.87 -9.59 -5.78
CA ASP A 108 -4.23 -10.39 -4.73
C ASP A 108 -4.14 -11.88 -5.08
N LYS A 109 -3.58 -12.16 -6.26
CA LYS A 109 -3.61 -13.48 -6.88
C LYS A 109 -3.05 -14.60 -6.00
N HIS A 110 -2.20 -14.23 -5.04
CA HIS A 110 -1.53 -15.15 -4.14
C HIS A 110 -1.95 -14.99 -2.66
N ASN A 111 -2.99 -14.19 -2.35
CA ASN A 111 -3.38 -13.82 -0.99
C ASN A 111 -2.18 -13.35 -0.15
N CYS A 112 -1.28 -12.59 -0.78
CA CYS A 112 -0.05 -12.10 -0.18
C CYS A 112 -0.25 -10.77 0.54
N PHE A 113 -1.32 -10.02 0.23
CA PHE A 113 -1.57 -8.71 0.81
C PHE A 113 -2.67 -8.76 1.87
N TRP A 114 -3.79 -9.42 1.58
CA TRP A 114 -4.98 -9.45 2.43
C TRP A 114 -5.30 -10.82 3.03
N GLY A 115 -4.50 -11.84 2.71
CA GLY A 115 -4.30 -13.10 3.46
C GLY A 115 -5.51 -13.73 4.13
#